data_AF-N1ZYX2-F1
#
_entry.id   AF-N1ZYX2-F1
#
_cell.length_a   1.000
_cell.length_b   1.000
_cell.length_c   1.000
_cell.angle_alpha   90.00
_cell.angle_beta   90.00
_cell.angle_gamma   90.00
#
_symmetry.space_group_name_H-M   'P 1'
#
loop_
_entity.id
_entity.type
_entity.pdbx_description
1 polymer ?
#
loop_
_entity_poly.entity_id
_entity_poly.type
_entity_poly.pdbx_seq_one_letter_code
_entity_poly.pdbx_strand_id
1 'polypeptide(L)'
;MRETILILCMLFCHIVDDYYLQGWLASAKQKKWWEQNAPSPLYKNDYIMALVEHAFSWTFMIHIPIIIYSVVCGLQLNILLFIVIFTMNWLIHTITDNAKANLMKINLIQDQWIHIAQIFVTWTIYVVISR
;
A
#
# COMPACT_ATOMS: atom_id res chain seq x y z
N MET A 1 3.82 21.99 -11.41
CA MET A 1 2.72 21.39 -12.19
C MET A 1 2.95 19.89 -12.37
N ARG A 2 4.10 19.46 -12.89
CA ARG A 2 4.43 18.03 -13.05
C ARG A 2 4.40 17.25 -11.73
N GLU A 3 4.93 17.86 -10.66
CA GLU A 3 4.99 17.28 -9.32
C GLU A 3 3.59 17.15 -8.68
N THR A 4 2.72 18.13 -8.96
CA THR A 4 1.31 18.11 -8.56
C THR A 4 0.55 17.01 -9.28
N ILE A 5 0.79 16.84 -10.59
CA ILE A 5 0.20 15.74 -11.36
C ILE A 5 0.67 14.39 -10.81
N LEU A 6 1.95 14.26 -10.46
CA LEU A 6 2.49 13.03 -9.86
C LEU A 6 1.75 12.63 -8.59
N ILE A 7 1.59 13.53 -7.62
CA ILE A 7 0.90 13.19 -6.37
C ILE A 7 -0.59 12.89 -6.60
N LEU A 8 -1.25 13.59 -7.52
CA LEU A 8 -2.63 13.27 -7.91
C LEU A 8 -2.74 11.88 -8.53
N CYS A 9 -1.78 11.48 -9.37
CA CYS A 9 -1.71 10.11 -9.91
C CYS A 9 -1.48 9.07 -8.81
N MET A 10 -0.58 9.33 -7.84
CA MET A 10 -0.36 8.42 -6.71
C MET A 10 -1.63 8.24 -5.87
N LEU A 11 -2.34 9.32 -5.57
CA LEU A 11 -3.62 9.27 -4.85
C LEU A 11 -4.69 8.51 -5.65
N PHE A 12 -4.78 8.75 -6.96
CA PHE A 12 -5.69 8.01 -7.83
C PHE A 12 -5.38 6.51 -7.86
N CYS A 13 -4.10 6.14 -8.01
CA CYS A 13 -3.63 4.76 -7.93
C CYS A 13 -4.01 4.08 -6.61
N HIS A 14 -3.87 4.79 -5.47
CA HIS A 14 -4.32 4.29 -4.18
C HIS A 14 -5.83 4.02 -4.15
N ILE A 15 -6.65 4.96 -4.63
CA ILE A 15 -8.11 4.77 -4.70
C ILE A 15 -8.44 3.56 -5.58
N VAL A 16 -7.78 3.44 -6.73
CA VAL A 16 -8.02 2.34 -7.66
C VAL A 16 -7.71 0.99 -7.05
N ASP A 17 -6.54 0.86 -6.42
CA ASP A 17 -6.14 -0.40 -5.81
C ASP A 17 -7.02 -0.76 -4.61
N ASP A 18 -7.23 0.20 -3.71
CA ASP A 18 -7.86 -0.05 -2.41
C ASP A 18 -9.38 -0.21 -2.49
N TYR A 19 -10.05 0.35 -3.52
CA TYR A 19 -11.51 0.25 -3.66
C TYR A 19 -11.98 -0.61 -4.84
N TYR A 20 -11.19 -0.72 -5.91
CA TYR A 20 -11.64 -1.42 -7.13
C TYR A 20 -10.89 -2.72 -7.40
N LEU A 21 -9.59 -2.81 -7.10
CA LEU A 21 -8.78 -3.96 -7.51
C LEU A 21 -8.58 -5.04 -6.44
N GLN A 22 -9.04 -4.83 -5.20
CA GLN A 22 -8.81 -5.79 -4.11
C GLN A 22 -9.37 -7.20 -4.37
N GLY A 23 -10.49 -7.32 -5.08
CA GLY A 23 -11.08 -8.62 -5.46
C GLY A 23 -11.17 -9.63 -4.31
N TRP A 24 -10.65 -10.85 -4.53
CA TRP A 24 -10.61 -11.91 -3.50
C TRP A 24 -9.73 -11.56 -2.30
N LEU A 25 -8.63 -10.82 -2.50
CA LEU A 25 -7.72 -10.42 -1.42
C LEU A 25 -8.41 -9.55 -0.36
N ALA A 26 -9.43 -8.77 -0.73
CA ALA A 26 -10.25 -8.01 0.22
C ALA A 26 -10.85 -8.90 1.31
N SER A 27 -11.26 -10.10 0.92
CA SER A 27 -11.84 -11.11 1.82
C SER A 27 -10.74 -11.93 2.50
N ALA A 28 -9.77 -12.40 1.72
CA ALA A 28 -8.71 -13.28 2.22
C ALA A 28 -7.77 -12.62 3.24
N LYS A 29 -7.60 -11.29 3.23
CA LYS A 29 -6.81 -10.58 4.26
C LYS A 29 -7.46 -10.58 5.66
N GLN A 30 -8.74 -10.96 5.74
CA GLN A 30 -9.51 -10.99 6.98
C GLN A 30 -9.47 -12.38 7.62
N LYS A 31 -9.00 -12.47 8.86
CA LYS A 31 -8.96 -13.73 9.63
C LYS A 31 -10.34 -14.41 9.70
N LYS A 32 -11.40 -13.62 9.90
CA LYS A 32 -12.78 -14.10 9.97
C LYS A 32 -13.22 -14.82 8.70
N TRP A 33 -12.73 -14.43 7.53
CA TRP A 33 -13.06 -15.10 6.28
C TRP A 33 -12.55 -16.54 6.27
N TRP A 34 -11.32 -16.77 6.76
CA TRP A 34 -10.73 -18.10 6.88
C TRP A 34 -11.43 -18.96 7.93
N GLU A 35 -11.82 -18.39 9.07
CA GLU A 35 -12.61 -19.09 10.10
C GLU A 35 -13.94 -19.61 9.54
N GLN A 36 -14.52 -18.91 8.55
CA GLN A 36 -15.81 -19.27 7.95
C GLN A 36 -15.68 -20.20 6.73
N ASN A 37 -14.68 -19.97 5.88
CA ASN A 37 -14.56 -20.66 4.57
C ASN A 37 -13.56 -21.81 4.59
N ALA A 38 -12.62 -21.83 5.54
CA ALA A 38 -11.56 -22.83 5.65
C ALA A 38 -11.20 -23.10 7.13
N PRO A 39 -12.14 -23.67 7.93
CA PRO A 39 -12.03 -23.74 9.39
C PRO A 39 -10.95 -24.70 9.92
N SER A 40 -10.25 -25.42 9.04
CA SER A 40 -9.17 -26.32 9.43
C SER A 40 -8.07 -25.54 10.17
N PRO A 41 -7.54 -26.05 11.31
CA PRO A 41 -6.44 -25.42 12.03
C PRO A 41 -5.19 -25.17 11.20
N LEU A 42 -5.04 -25.90 10.07
CA LEU A 42 -3.98 -25.70 9.10
C LEU A 42 -3.98 -24.28 8.51
N TYR A 43 -5.17 -23.74 8.19
CA TYR A 43 -5.32 -22.49 7.44
C TYR A 43 -5.54 -21.25 8.31
N LYS A 44 -5.48 -21.40 9.64
CA LYS A 44 -5.81 -20.33 10.61
C LYS A 44 -4.96 -19.06 10.46
N ASN A 45 -3.80 -19.17 9.82
CA ASN A 45 -2.82 -18.09 9.65
C ASN A 45 -2.67 -17.65 8.18
N ASP A 46 -3.39 -18.24 7.23
CA ASP A 46 -3.23 -17.96 5.80
C ASP A 46 -3.61 -16.52 5.44
N TYR A 47 -4.50 -15.92 6.24
CA TYR A 47 -4.84 -14.49 6.13
C TYR A 47 -3.61 -13.58 6.24
N ILE A 48 -2.54 -14.01 6.93
CA ILE A 48 -1.30 -13.23 7.06
C ILE A 48 -0.62 -13.08 5.70
N MET A 49 -0.58 -14.14 4.89
CA MET A 49 0.00 -14.05 3.55
C MET A 49 -0.86 -13.20 2.63
N ALA A 50 -2.18 -13.38 2.64
CA ALA A 50 -3.08 -12.55 1.84
C ALA A 50 -2.99 -11.06 2.22
N LEU A 51 -2.85 -10.75 3.52
CA LEU A 51 -2.63 -9.40 4.03
C LEU A 51 -1.31 -8.81 3.51
N VAL A 52 -0.22 -9.57 3.60
CA VAL A 52 1.12 -9.14 3.16
C VAL A 52 1.15 -8.95 1.64
N GLU A 53 0.54 -9.84 0.87
CA GLU A 53 0.45 -9.74 -0.60
C GLU A 53 -0.42 -8.56 -1.05
N HIS A 54 -1.54 -8.32 -0.37
CA HIS A 54 -2.36 -7.14 -0.61
C HIS A 54 -1.58 -5.85 -0.35
N ALA A 55 -0.88 -5.77 0.78
CA ALA A 55 -0.06 -4.62 1.12
C ALA A 55 1.09 -4.39 0.12
N PHE A 56 1.67 -5.47 -0.41
CA PHE A 56 2.69 -5.40 -1.45
C PHE A 56 2.10 -4.84 -2.74
N SER A 57 0.96 -5.37 -3.20
CA SER A 57 0.25 -4.91 -4.40
C SER A 57 -0.07 -3.42 -4.31
N TRP A 58 -0.63 -2.98 -3.18
CA TRP A 58 -0.95 -1.59 -2.95
C TRP A 58 0.30 -0.69 -2.97
N THR A 59 1.35 -1.12 -2.28
CA THR A 59 2.63 -0.39 -2.25
C THR A 59 3.23 -0.26 -3.64
N PHE A 60 3.16 -1.32 -4.43
CA PHE A 60 3.60 -1.30 -5.82
C PHE A 60 2.78 -0.31 -6.66
N MET A 61 1.45 -0.34 -6.52
CA MET A 61 0.55 0.53 -7.28
C MET A 61 0.82 2.02 -7.04
N ILE A 62 1.06 2.44 -5.79
CA ILE A 62 1.38 3.85 -5.50
C ILE A 62 2.78 4.27 -5.97
N HIS A 63 3.70 3.33 -6.22
CA HIS A 63 5.05 3.61 -6.73
C HIS A 63 5.12 3.66 -8.26
N ILE A 64 4.16 3.07 -8.99
CA ILE A 64 4.13 3.12 -10.46
C ILE A 64 4.23 4.56 -10.99
N PRO A 65 3.45 5.55 -10.49
CA PRO A 65 3.59 6.93 -10.95
C PRO A 65 5.00 7.50 -10.77
N ILE A 66 5.70 7.17 -9.69
CA ILE A 66 7.09 7.62 -9.44
C ILE A 66 8.05 7.00 -10.44
N ILE A 67 7.89 5.70 -10.73
CA ILE A 67 8.72 4.99 -11.71
C ILE A 67 8.52 5.60 -13.10
N ILE A 68 7.27 5.82 -13.51
CA ILE A 68 6.96 6.48 -14.79
C ILE A 68 7.54 7.90 -14.82
N TYR A 69 7.39 8.66 -13.73
CA TYR A 69 7.96 10.00 -13.62
C TYR A 69 9.49 10.01 -13.74
N SER A 70 10.17 9.02 -13.16
CA SER A 70 11.61 8.82 -13.30
C SER A 70 12.03 8.62 -14.76
N VAL A 71 11.34 7.72 -15.47
CA VAL A 71 11.64 7.43 -16.88
C VAL A 71 11.34 8.62 -17.79
N VAL A 72 10.22 9.32 -17.59
CA VAL A 72 9.74 10.37 -18.50
C VAL A 72 10.37 11.74 -18.20
N CYS A 73 10.56 12.08 -16.92
CA CYS A 73 11.05 13.40 -16.49
C CYS A 73 12.53 13.38 -16.05
N GLY A 74 13.20 12.23 -16.09
CA GLY A 74 14.62 12.11 -15.77
C GLY A 74 14.96 12.20 -14.28
N LEU A 75 14.00 11.90 -13.37
CA LEU A 75 14.29 11.81 -11.94
C LEU A 75 15.22 10.62 -11.68
N GLN A 76 16.41 10.88 -11.14
CA GLN A 76 17.38 9.83 -10.81
C GLN A 76 16.99 9.16 -9.49
N LEU A 77 16.46 7.94 -9.57
CA LEU A 77 16.11 7.17 -8.38
C LEU A 77 17.36 6.50 -7.82
N ASN A 78 17.70 6.83 -6.58
CA ASN A 78 18.64 6.02 -5.80
C ASN A 78 17.97 4.68 -5.47
N ILE A 79 18.50 3.59 -6.01
CA ILE A 79 17.93 2.24 -5.88
C ILE A 79 17.84 1.80 -4.42
N LEU A 80 18.85 2.11 -3.60
CA LEU A 80 18.85 1.75 -2.18
C LEU A 80 17.74 2.50 -1.44
N LEU A 81 17.61 3.82 -1.68
CA LEU A 81 16.51 4.61 -1.13
C LEU A 81 15.16 4.06 -1.58
N PHE A 82 15.05 3.68 -2.85
CA PHE A 82 13.81 3.11 -3.39
C PHE A 82 13.38 1.85 -2.65
N ILE A 83 14.30 0.91 -2.48
CA ILE A 83 14.05 -0.35 -1.75
C ILE A 83 13.63 -0.04 -0.30
N VAL A 84 14.33 0.86 0.39
CA VAL A 84 14.01 1.21 1.78
C VAL A 84 12.60 1.80 1.90
N ILE A 85 12.25 2.78 1.06
CA ILE A 85 10.94 3.43 1.11
C ILE A 85 9.82 2.47 0.69
N PHE A 86 10.07 1.62 -0.30
CA PHE A 86 9.13 0.58 -0.70
C PHE A 86 8.85 -0.39 0.45
N THR A 87 9.90 -0.94 1.07
CA THR A 87 9.74 -1.89 2.18
C THR A 87 9.06 -1.24 3.39
N MET A 88 9.38 0.01 3.72
CA MET A 88 8.72 0.72 4.82
C MET A 88 7.24 0.94 4.53
N ASN A 89 6.87 1.34 3.31
CA ASN A 89 5.45 1.47 2.94
C ASN A 89 4.70 0.15 3.01
N TRP A 90 5.33 -0.93 2.53
CA TRP A 90 4.75 -2.26 2.57
C TRP A 90 4.49 -2.73 4.00
N LEU A 91 5.46 -2.54 4.90
CA LEU A 91 5.33 -2.89 6.31
C LEU A 91 4.24 -2.05 7.00
N ILE A 92 4.25 -0.73 6.82
CA ILE A 92 3.26 0.17 7.42
C ILE A 92 1.85 -0.18 6.94
N HIS A 93 1.67 -0.45 5.63
CA HIS A 93 0.37 -0.81 5.08
C HIS A 93 -0.11 -2.15 5.66
N THR A 94 0.77 -3.17 5.72
CA THR A 94 0.47 -4.47 6.34
C THR A 94 -0.02 -4.30 7.79
N ILE A 95 0.68 -3.48 8.57
CA ILE A 95 0.33 -3.24 9.99
C ILE A 95 -1.00 -2.50 10.11
N THR A 96 -1.22 -1.48 9.28
CA THR A 96 -2.43 -0.65 9.26
C THR A 96 -3.65 -1.49 8.92
N ASP A 97 -3.57 -2.28 7.85
CA ASP A 97 -4.67 -3.14 7.42
C ASP A 97 -4.95 -4.25 8.45
N ASN A 98 -3.93 -4.80 9.10
CA ASN A 98 -4.12 -5.75 10.20
C ASN A 98 -4.82 -5.07 11.39
N ALA A 99 -4.42 -3.84 11.72
CA ALA A 99 -5.02 -3.07 12.79
C ALA A 99 -6.51 -2.77 12.53
N LYS A 100 -6.88 -2.47 11.27
CA LYS A 100 -8.27 -2.25 10.84
C LYS A 100 -9.07 -3.54 10.79
N ALA A 101 -8.63 -4.49 9.98
CA ALA A 101 -9.44 -5.64 9.56
C ALA A 101 -9.44 -6.81 10.54
N ASN A 102 -8.35 -7.00 11.31
CA ASN A 102 -8.19 -8.17 12.17
C ASN A 102 -8.16 -7.81 13.66
N LEU A 103 -7.51 -6.70 14.04
CA LEU A 103 -7.45 -6.24 15.43
C LEU A 103 -8.59 -5.28 15.80
N MET A 104 -9.30 -4.73 14.81
CA MET A 104 -10.39 -3.76 14.98
C MET A 104 -9.99 -2.56 15.87
N LYS A 105 -8.73 -2.12 15.79
CA LYS A 105 -8.16 -1.01 16.58
C LYS A 105 -8.36 0.35 15.93
N ILE A 106 -8.53 0.39 14.61
CA ILE A 106 -8.73 1.61 13.84
C ILE A 106 -9.92 1.45 12.89
N ASN A 107 -10.54 2.57 12.53
CA ASN A 107 -11.62 2.61 11.55
C ASN A 107 -11.10 2.96 10.14
N LEU A 108 -11.99 2.91 9.16
CA LEU A 108 -11.65 3.23 7.76
C LEU A 108 -11.08 4.64 7.60
N ILE A 109 -11.58 5.65 8.32
CA ILE A 109 -11.08 7.02 8.19
C ILE A 109 -9.60 7.10 8.61
N GLN A 110 -9.26 6.50 9.75
CA GLN A 110 -7.89 6.48 10.26
C GLN A 110 -6.94 5.73 9.32
N ASP A 111 -7.39 4.60 8.81
CA ASP A 111 -6.67 3.80 7.82
C ASP A 111 -6.36 4.59 6.54
N GLN A 112 -7.36 5.26 5.96
CA GLN A 112 -7.19 6.06 4.75
C GLN A 112 -6.27 7.27 4.99
N TRP A 113 -6.33 7.89 6.18
CA TRP A 113 -5.38 8.94 6.54
C TRP A 113 -3.93 8.44 6.61
N ILE A 114 -3.70 7.22 7.10
CA ILE A 114 -2.37 6.61 7.13
C ILE A 114 -1.89 6.34 5.69
N HIS A 115 -2.75 5.79 4.83
CA HIS A 115 -2.42 5.57 3.41
C HIS A 115 -2.08 6.87 2.67
N ILE A 116 -2.87 7.93 2.89
CA ILE A 116 -2.60 9.25 2.34
C ILE A 116 -1.28 9.80 2.87
N ALA A 117 -1.01 9.67 4.18
CA ALA A 117 0.27 10.10 4.76
C ALA A 117 1.47 9.35 4.16
N GLN A 118 1.35 8.04 3.95
CA GLN A 118 2.36 7.23 3.25
C GLN A 118 2.66 7.78 1.85
N ILE A 119 1.62 8.11 1.08
CA ILE A 119 1.76 8.70 -0.27
C ILE A 119 2.45 10.06 -0.20
N PHE A 120 2.01 10.96 0.68
CA PHE A 120 2.60 12.28 0.82
C PHE A 120 4.08 12.22 1.23
N VAL A 121 4.43 11.41 2.24
CA VAL A 121 5.82 11.24 2.69
C VAL A 121 6.68 10.66 1.57
N THR A 122 6.19 9.63 0.88
CA THR A 122 6.90 9.00 -0.26
C THR A 122 7.16 10.02 -1.36
N TRP A 123 6.14 10.79 -1.74
CA TRP A 123 6.27 11.86 -2.74
C TRP A 123 7.29 12.92 -2.30
N THR A 124 7.25 13.39 -1.05
CA THR A 124 8.19 14.38 -0.54
C THR A 124 9.63 13.87 -0.59
N ILE A 125 9.88 12.61 -0.21
CA ILE A 125 11.24 12.03 -0.23
C ILE A 125 11.80 11.99 -1.64
N TYR A 126 11.05 11.50 -2.63
CA TYR A 126 11.56 11.40 -3.99
C TYR A 126 11.62 12.73 -4.74
N VAL A 127 10.69 13.65 -4.48
CA VAL A 127 10.58 14.89 -5.30
C VAL A 127 11.30 16.07 -4.68
N VAL A 128 11.32 16.18 -3.35
CA VAL A 128 11.90 17.34 -2.64
C VAL A 128 13.30 17.03 -2.15
N ILE A 129 13.51 15.85 -1.55
CA ILE A 129 14.79 15.51 -0.90
C ILE A 129 15.79 14.89 -1.89
N SER A 130 15.31 14.23 -2.94
CA SER A 130 16.17 13.52 -3.92
C SER A 130 16.51 14.37 -5.16
N ARG A 131 16.35 15.70 -5.08
CA ARG A 131 16.88 16.66 -6.06
C ARG A 131 18.26 17.13 -5.63
#